data_AF-A0A2H0QY07-F1
#
_entry.id   AF-A0A2H0QY07-F1
#
_cell.length_a   1.000
_cell.length_b   1.000
_cell.length_c   1.000
_cell.angle_alpha   90.00
_cell.angle_beta   90.00
_cell.angle_gamma   90.00
#
_symmetry.space_group_name_H-M   'P 1'
#
loop_
_entity.id
_entity.type
_entity.pdbx_description
1 polymer ?
#
loop_
_entity_poly.entity_id
_entity_poly.type
_entity_poly.pdbx_seq_one_letter_code
_entity_poly.pdbx_strand_id
1 'polypeptide(L)'
;MENNITTEKSPEQIEIEELFNKYLDICNKALDRHKDKSPYKDILSSVHTIVDSNPIELAIYDDVPKGAFSIQCKDMKLVFNGTPRDIKKAWRFNLSYLKNVVERPDEYIENPDKLDMDWLKSRFGF
;
A
#
# COMPACT_ATOMS: atom_id res chain seq x y z
N MET A 1 23.51 6.51 29.10
CA MET A 1 23.97 6.09 27.76
C MET A 1 22.85 5.26 27.18
N GLU A 2 22.03 5.87 26.32
CA GLU A 2 20.93 5.19 25.64
C GLU A 2 21.55 4.48 24.43
N ASN A 3 21.53 3.15 24.46
CA ASN A 3 21.95 2.34 23.31
C ASN A 3 20.89 2.47 22.22
N ASN A 4 21.09 3.39 21.29
CA ASN A 4 20.38 3.40 20.02
C ASN A 4 20.83 2.19 19.20
N ILE A 5 20.18 1.05 19.43
CA ILE A 5 20.27 -0.10 18.53
C ILE A 5 19.43 0.26 17.31
N THR A 6 20.06 0.87 16.31
CA THR A 6 19.51 0.89 14.96
C THR A 6 19.60 -0.56 14.46
N THR A 7 18.58 -1.37 14.69
CA THR A 7 18.51 -2.72 14.11
C THR A 7 18.51 -2.58 12.59
N GLU A 8 19.61 -2.97 11.96
CA GLU A 8 19.72 -3.04 10.50
C GLU A 8 18.64 -3.99 9.96
N LYS A 9 17.95 -3.56 8.89
CA LYS A 9 16.96 -4.41 8.21
C LYS A 9 17.68 -5.59 7.57
N SER A 10 17.12 -6.78 7.70
CA SER A 10 17.59 -7.95 6.95
C SER A 10 17.39 -7.76 5.43
N PRO A 11 18.15 -8.47 4.58
CA PRO A 11 17.95 -8.42 3.13
C PRO A 11 16.51 -8.71 2.69
N GLU A 12 15.86 -9.72 3.30
CA GLU A 12 14.45 -10.05 3.01
C GLU A 12 13.52 -8.87 3.35
N GLN A 13 13.74 -8.17 4.46
CA GLN A 13 12.93 -7.00 4.81
C GLN A 13 13.11 -5.84 3.82
N ILE A 14 14.32 -5.64 3.31
CA ILE A 14 14.61 -4.63 2.28
C ILE A 14 13.88 -4.99 0.99
N GLU A 15 13.97 -6.24 0.53
CA GLU A 15 13.30 -6.71 -0.69
C GLU A 15 11.78 -6.57 -0.60
N ILE A 16 11.18 -6.92 0.54
CA ILE A 16 9.73 -6.79 0.73
C ILE A 16 9.30 -5.31 0.75
N GLU A 17 10.09 -4.42 1.34
CA GLU A 17 9.83 -2.99 1.33
C GLU A 17 9.93 -2.39 -0.08
N GLU A 18 10.95 -2.78 -0.85
CA GLU A 18 11.10 -2.37 -2.25
C GLU A 18 9.94 -2.86 -3.12
N LEU A 19 9.54 -4.13 -2.95
CA LEU A 19 8.39 -4.70 -3.64
C LEU A 19 7.12 -3.91 -3.31
N PHE A 20 6.91 -3.61 -2.02
CA PHE A 20 5.74 -2.88 -1.57
C PHE A 20 5.71 -1.44 -2.11
N ASN A 21 6.85 -0.74 -2.12
CA ASN A 21 6.94 0.60 -2.71
C ASN A 21 6.64 0.59 -4.22
N LYS A 22 7.11 -0.43 -4.97
CA LYS A 22 6.76 -0.59 -6.39
C LYS A 22 5.27 -0.82 -6.58
N TYR A 23 4.65 -1.62 -5.71
CA TYR A 23 3.19 -1.81 -5.71
C TYR A 23 2.44 -0.49 -5.47
N LEU A 24 2.87 0.33 -4.51
CA LEU A 24 2.26 1.65 -4.26
C LEU A 24 2.42 2.60 -5.46
N ASP A 25 3.57 2.60 -6.12
CA ASP A 25 3.80 3.39 -7.33
C ASP A 25 2.83 2.99 -8.46
N ILE A 26 2.60 1.68 -8.64
CA ILE A 26 1.61 1.17 -9.60
C ILE A 26 0.19 1.63 -9.23
N CYS A 27 -0.19 1.54 -7.95
CA CYS A 27 -1.48 2.03 -7.48
C CYS A 27 -1.67 3.53 -7.76
N ASN A 28 -0.65 4.34 -7.44
CA ASN A 28 -0.66 5.78 -7.69
C ASN A 28 -0.78 6.10 -9.18
N LYS A 29 -0.04 5.39 -10.05
CA LYS A 29 -0.12 5.55 -11.51
C LYS A 29 -1.49 5.17 -12.05
N ALA A 30 -2.07 4.08 -11.56
CA ALA A 30 -3.41 3.65 -11.95
C ALA A 30 -4.46 4.71 -11.54
N LEU A 31 -4.41 5.19 -10.29
CA LEU A 31 -5.32 6.22 -9.81
C LEU A 31 -5.18 7.53 -10.60
N ASP A 32 -3.96 8.03 -10.82
CA ASP A 32 -3.73 9.27 -11.59
C ASP A 32 -4.17 9.14 -13.05
N ARG A 33 -3.91 7.99 -13.70
CA ARG A 33 -4.32 7.74 -15.08
C ARG A 33 -5.85 7.76 -15.26
N HIS A 34 -6.60 7.30 -14.26
CA HIS A 34 -8.05 7.21 -14.32
C HIS A 34 -8.77 8.24 -13.45
N LYS A 35 -8.07 9.29 -12.98
CA LYS A 35 -8.57 10.28 -12.01
C LYS A 35 -9.83 11.04 -12.41
N ASP A 36 -10.13 11.11 -13.71
CA ASP A 36 -11.31 11.79 -14.23
C ASP A 36 -12.51 10.84 -14.42
N LYS A 37 -12.34 9.54 -14.14
CA LYS A 37 -13.37 8.51 -14.27
C LYS A 37 -13.89 8.09 -12.89
N SER A 38 -15.20 7.86 -12.79
CA SER A 38 -15.78 7.22 -11.61
C SER A 38 -15.43 5.72 -11.61
N PRO A 39 -15.15 5.08 -10.45
CA PRO A 39 -15.16 5.66 -9.10
C PRO A 39 -13.82 6.31 -8.68
N TYR A 40 -12.78 6.28 -9.52
CA TYR A 40 -11.42 6.71 -9.12
C TYR A 40 -11.30 8.19 -8.80
N LYS A 41 -12.07 9.04 -9.48
CA LYS A 41 -12.21 10.47 -9.13
C LYS A 41 -12.65 10.65 -7.68
N ASP A 42 -13.63 9.88 -7.25
CA ASP A 42 -14.23 9.96 -5.92
C ASP A 42 -13.30 9.34 -4.86
N ILE A 43 -12.60 8.27 -5.23
CA ILE A 43 -11.55 7.67 -4.40
C ILE A 43 -10.42 8.68 -4.17
N LEU A 44 -9.91 9.33 -5.21
CA LEU A 44 -8.83 10.31 -5.09
C LEU A 44 -9.26 11.55 -4.31
N SER A 45 -10.45 12.08 -4.56
CA SER A 45 -10.95 13.23 -3.79
C SER A 45 -11.11 12.90 -2.31
N SER A 46 -11.38 11.64 -1.96
CA SER A 46 -11.59 11.22 -0.58
C SER A 46 -10.30 10.72 0.12
N VAL A 47 -9.30 10.25 -0.63
CA VAL A 47 -8.12 9.58 -0.05
C VAL A 47 -7.30 10.51 0.85
N HIS A 48 -7.14 11.78 0.46
CA HIS A 48 -6.37 12.74 1.25
C HIS A 48 -7.01 12.99 2.62
N THR A 49 -8.34 13.15 2.68
CA THR A 49 -9.05 13.44 3.95
C THR A 49 -8.99 12.27 4.93
N ILE A 50 -9.08 11.03 4.43
CA ILE A 50 -9.24 9.86 5.29
C ILE A 50 -7.89 9.25 5.69
N VAL A 51 -6.92 9.21 4.78
CA VAL A 51 -5.65 8.54 5.04
C VAL A 51 -4.71 9.43 5.87
N ASP A 52 -4.81 10.76 5.79
CA ASP A 52 -4.02 11.67 6.64
C ASP A 52 -4.40 11.62 8.12
N SER A 53 -5.69 11.37 8.41
CA SER A 53 -6.17 11.30 9.80
C SER A 53 -6.03 9.89 10.40
N ASN A 54 -5.98 8.85 9.57
CA ASN A 54 -5.84 7.47 10.04
C ASN A 54 -5.05 6.61 9.04
N PRO A 55 -3.74 6.38 9.29
CA PRO A 55 -2.89 5.56 8.43
C PRO A 55 -3.50 4.19 8.13
N ILE A 56 -3.22 3.68 6.92
CA ILE A 56 -3.66 2.34 6.54
C ILE A 56 -2.57 1.34 6.87
N GLU A 57 -2.89 0.41 7.75
CA GLU A 57 -1.98 -0.64 8.19
C GLU A 57 -2.20 -1.89 7.34
N LEU A 58 -1.10 -2.41 6.79
CA LEU A 58 -1.07 -3.52 5.86
C LEU A 58 -0.01 -4.53 6.30
N ALA A 59 -0.27 -5.79 6.04
CA ALA A 59 0.65 -6.88 6.35
C ALA A 59 0.73 -7.83 5.16
N ILE A 60 1.95 -8.12 4.74
CA ILE A 60 2.27 -9.00 3.62
C ILE A 60 2.54 -10.39 4.19
N TYR A 61 1.86 -11.37 3.63
CA TYR A 61 1.91 -12.76 4.04
C TYR A 61 2.33 -13.67 2.91
N ASP A 62 3.04 -14.71 3.28
CA ASP A 62 3.06 -15.97 2.55
C ASP A 62 2.46 -17.03 3.49
N ASP A 63 3.20 -18.09 3.84
CA ASP A 63 2.84 -18.97 4.96
C ASP A 63 2.91 -18.27 6.33
N VAL A 64 3.81 -17.30 6.47
CA VAL A 64 4.06 -16.49 7.67
C VAL A 64 4.10 -15.00 7.31
N PRO A 65 3.92 -14.06 8.26
CA PRO A 65 4.12 -12.65 7.99
C PRO A 65 5.53 -12.39 7.44
N LYS A 66 5.61 -11.68 6.32
CA LYS A 66 6.86 -11.30 5.64
C LYS A 66 7.24 -9.83 5.84
N GLY A 67 6.23 -8.98 6.03
CA GLY A 67 6.43 -7.57 6.33
C GLY A 67 5.12 -6.90 6.72
N ALA A 68 5.21 -5.76 7.39
CA ALA A 68 4.04 -4.99 7.75
C ALA A 68 4.35 -3.50 7.64
N PHE A 69 3.42 -2.76 7.03
CA PHE A 69 3.62 -1.40 6.55
C PHE A 69 2.44 -0.53 6.96
N SER A 70 2.74 0.70 7.36
CA SER A 70 1.77 1.78 7.48
C SER A 70 1.84 2.62 6.20
N ILE A 71 0.70 2.99 5.64
CA ILE A 71 0.58 3.91 4.51
C ILE A 71 -0.02 5.24 4.99
N GLN A 72 0.50 6.34 4.45
CA GLN A 72 -0.14 7.65 4.47
C GLN A 72 -0.45 8.12 3.03
N CYS A 73 -1.35 9.10 2.88
CA CYS A 73 -1.51 9.84 1.63
C CYS A 73 -0.78 11.18 1.75
N LYS A 74 0.26 11.42 0.95
CA LYS A 74 0.96 12.70 0.90
C LYS A 74 0.90 13.25 -0.52
N ASP A 75 0.51 14.51 -0.67
CA ASP A 75 0.40 15.17 -1.98
C ASP A 75 -0.42 14.34 -2.99
N MET A 76 -1.56 13.81 -2.53
CA MET A 76 -2.47 12.92 -3.29
C MET A 76 -1.84 11.58 -3.71
N LYS A 77 -0.72 11.17 -3.10
CA LYS A 77 -0.04 9.91 -3.37
C LYS A 77 0.02 9.04 -2.13
N LEU A 78 -0.25 7.75 -2.31
CA LEU A 78 -0.04 6.73 -1.31
C LEU A 78 1.47 6.53 -1.11
N VAL A 79 1.94 6.69 0.13
CA VAL A 79 3.36 6.58 0.49
C VAL A 79 3.53 5.73 1.74
N PHE A 80 4.66 5.04 1.82
CA PHE A 80 5.07 4.33 3.02
C PHE A 80 5.29 5.30 4.20
N ASN A 81 4.81 4.91 5.37
CA ASN A 81 4.83 5.68 6.62
C ASN A 81 5.31 4.84 7.82
N GLY A 82 6.23 3.89 7.59
CA GLY A 82 6.84 3.13 8.67
C GLY A 82 6.06 1.88 9.09
N THR A 83 6.29 1.45 10.33
CA THR A 83 5.72 0.20 10.88
C THR A 83 4.29 0.43 11.38
N PRO A 84 3.36 -0.53 11.20
CA PRO A 84 1.99 -0.42 11.70
C PRO A 84 1.93 -0.46 13.23
N ARG A 85 0.87 0.14 13.81
CA ARG A 85 0.64 0.16 15.26
C ARG A 85 0.04 -1.15 15.77
N ASP A 86 -0.79 -1.83 14.97
CA ASP A 86 -1.40 -3.12 15.32
C ASP A 86 -1.50 -4.04 14.09
N ILE A 87 -0.50 -4.92 13.95
CA ILE A 87 -0.44 -5.89 12.85
C ILE A 87 -1.66 -6.84 12.79
N LYS A 88 -2.38 -7.05 13.91
CA LYS A 88 -3.57 -7.92 13.92
C LYS A 88 -4.77 -7.28 13.21
N LYS A 89 -4.78 -5.95 13.11
CA LYS A 89 -5.81 -5.17 12.41
C LYS A 89 -5.39 -4.78 11.00
N ALA A 90 -4.15 -5.10 10.62
CA ALA A 90 -3.63 -4.78 9.30
C ALA A 90 -4.34 -5.61 8.22
N TRP A 91 -4.65 -4.97 7.08
CA TRP A 91 -5.18 -5.69 5.92
C TRP A 91 -4.12 -6.63 5.37
N ARG A 92 -4.52 -7.85 5.02
CA ARG A 92 -3.58 -8.91 4.66
C ARG A 92 -3.46 -9.02 3.15
N PHE A 93 -2.24 -8.89 2.64
CA PHE A 93 -1.92 -9.17 1.26
C PHE A 93 -1.13 -10.46 1.12
N ASN A 94 -1.38 -11.19 0.04
CA ASN A 94 -0.53 -12.31 -0.35
C ASN A 94 0.70 -11.79 -1.12
N LEU A 95 1.91 -12.23 -0.75
CA LEU A 95 3.17 -11.87 -1.40
C LEU A 95 3.14 -12.15 -2.91
N SER A 96 2.56 -13.28 -3.32
CA SER A 96 2.47 -13.65 -4.74
C SER A 96 1.62 -12.66 -5.55
N TYR A 97 0.58 -12.08 -4.94
CA TYR A 97 -0.22 -11.03 -5.56
C TYR A 97 0.61 -9.77 -5.81
N LEU A 98 1.36 -9.28 -4.81
CA LEU A 98 2.23 -8.11 -5.00
C LEU A 98 3.28 -8.33 -6.09
N LYS A 99 3.90 -9.52 -6.11
CA LYS A 99 4.88 -9.89 -7.15
C LYS A 99 4.25 -9.85 -8.53
N ASN A 100 3.09 -10.47 -8.70
CA ASN A 100 2.38 -10.49 -9.99
C ASN A 100 1.98 -9.08 -10.46
N VAL A 101 1.59 -8.19 -9.55
CA VAL A 101 1.31 -6.77 -9.89
C VAL A 101 2.57 -6.07 -10.39
N VAL A 102 3.69 -6.23 -9.68
CA VAL A 102 4.97 -5.58 -10.00
C VAL A 102 5.62 -6.15 -11.27
N GLU A 103 5.39 -7.42 -11.58
CA GLU A 103 5.87 -8.07 -12.82
C GLU A 103 5.07 -7.65 -14.06
N ARG A 104 3.82 -7.18 -13.89
CA ARG A 104 2.91 -6.84 -14.98
C ARG A 104 2.29 -5.44 -14.81
N PRO A 105 3.08 -4.38 -14.58
CA PRO A 105 2.57 -3.09 -14.09
C PRO A 105 1.53 -2.47 -15.03
N ASP A 106 1.78 -2.50 -16.35
CA ASP A 106 0.91 -1.87 -17.34
C ASP A 106 -0.50 -2.47 -17.33
N GLU A 107 -0.62 -3.77 -17.10
CA GLU A 107 -1.91 -4.44 -17.03
C GLU A 107 -2.81 -3.87 -15.93
N TYR A 108 -2.21 -3.57 -14.77
CA TYR A 108 -2.89 -3.03 -13.60
C TYR A 108 -3.09 -1.52 -13.70
N ILE A 109 -2.16 -0.79 -14.30
CA ILE A 109 -2.29 0.65 -14.56
C ILE A 109 -3.42 0.92 -15.56
N GLU A 110 -3.50 0.13 -16.64
CA GLU A 110 -4.56 0.27 -17.63
C GLU A 110 -5.93 -0.23 -17.13
N ASN A 111 -5.93 -1.23 -16.24
CA ASN A 111 -7.16 -1.86 -15.72
C ASN A 111 -7.18 -1.84 -14.17
N PRO A 112 -7.39 -0.68 -13.54
CA PRO A 112 -7.37 -0.52 -12.08
C PRO A 112 -8.35 -1.43 -11.32
N ASP A 113 -9.40 -1.94 -11.94
CA ASP A 113 -10.30 -2.93 -11.31
C ASP A 113 -9.62 -4.28 -11.01
N LYS A 114 -8.47 -4.56 -11.63
CA LYS A 114 -7.64 -5.73 -11.30
C LYS A 114 -6.84 -5.53 -10.01
N LEU A 115 -6.65 -4.28 -9.57
CA LEU A 115 -6.00 -4.00 -8.30
C LEU A 115 -6.99 -4.29 -7.18
N ASP A 116 -6.60 -5.14 -6.24
CA ASP A 116 -7.20 -5.19 -4.92
C ASP A 116 -7.00 -3.82 -4.26
N MET A 117 -8.07 -3.03 -4.32
CA MET A 117 -8.20 -1.71 -3.71
C MET A 117 -9.18 -1.74 -2.53
N ASP A 118 -9.60 -2.92 -2.08
CA ASP A 118 -10.63 -3.02 -1.03
C ASP A 118 -10.10 -2.54 0.31
N TRP A 119 -8.80 -2.69 0.54
CA TRP A 119 -8.09 -2.07 1.67
C TRP A 119 -8.23 -0.54 1.70
N LEU A 120 -8.33 0.10 0.52
CA LEU A 120 -8.53 1.54 0.39
C LEU A 120 -10.03 1.88 0.44
N LYS A 121 -10.86 1.11 -0.28
CA LYS A 121 -12.31 1.31 -0.36
C LYS A 121 -13.02 1.14 0.98
N SER A 122 -12.55 0.19 1.80
CA SER A 122 -13.07 -0.05 3.15
C SER A 122 -13.01 1.19 4.06
N ARG A 123 -12.18 2.18 3.72
CA ARG A 123 -12.10 3.45 4.44
C ARG A 123 -13.22 4.44 4.08
N PHE A 124 -13.88 4.24 2.95
CA PHE A 124 -14.98 5.09 2.49
C PHE A 124 -16.37 4.51 2.84
N GLY A 125 -16.43 3.35 3.51
CA GLY A 125 -17.70 2.75 3.94
C GLY A 125 -18.56 2.18 2.80
N PHE A 126 -17.91 1.84 1.66
CA PHE A 126 -18.53 1.07 0.57
C PHE A 126 -18.54 -0.43 0.88
#